data_AF-A0A269XE29-F1
#
_entry.id   AF-A0A269XE29-F1
#
_cell.length_a   1.000
_cell.length_b   1.000
_cell.length_c   1.000
_cell.angle_alpha   90.00
_cell.angle_beta   90.00
_cell.angle_gamma   90.00
#
_symmetry.space_group_name_H-M   'P 1'
#
loop_
_entity.id
_entity.type
_entity.pdbx_description
1 polymer ?
#
loop_
_entity_poly.entity_id
_entity_poly.type
_entity_poly.pdbx_seq_one_letter_code
_entity_poly.pdbx_strand_id
1 'polypeptide(L)'
;SMVEQHFDIEPVEPKYYGEVAKYYRHKENGAKFGLITSVSQSFCSTCTRARLSSDGKFYGCLFATVDGFNVKSFMRSGVTD
;
A
#
# COMPACT_ATOMS: atom_id res chain seq x y z
N SER A 1 -21.17 -5.00 -5.28
CA SER A 1 -20.12 -5.34 -6.27
C SER A 1 -20.45 -6.66 -6.97
N MET A 2 -19.78 -7.05 -8.08
CA MET A 2 -19.98 -8.39 -8.69
C MET A 2 -19.78 -9.54 -7.69
N VAL A 3 -18.91 -9.36 -6.69
CA VAL A 3 -18.57 -10.39 -5.71
C VAL A 3 -19.73 -10.65 -4.74
N GLU A 4 -20.39 -9.58 -4.26
CA GLU A 4 -21.57 -9.70 -3.38
C GLU A 4 -22.76 -10.40 -4.04
N GLN A 5 -22.83 -10.42 -5.38
CA GLN A 5 -23.90 -11.11 -6.10
C GLN A 5 -23.73 -12.64 -6.12
N HIS A 6 -22.52 -13.13 -5.85
CA HIS A 6 -22.18 -14.56 -5.97
C HIS A 6 -21.81 -15.21 -4.62
N PHE A 7 -21.64 -14.43 -3.55
CA PHE A 7 -21.19 -14.91 -2.24
C PHE A 7 -21.95 -14.22 -1.10
N ASP A 8 -22.15 -14.92 0.03
CA ASP A 8 -22.84 -14.36 1.20
C ASP A 8 -21.93 -13.47 2.07
N ILE A 9 -21.61 -12.31 1.50
CA ILE A 9 -20.69 -11.34 2.08
C ILE A 9 -21.32 -9.94 2.08
N GLU A 10 -20.80 -9.06 2.92
CA GLU A 10 -21.15 -7.64 2.97
C GLU A 10 -19.89 -6.77 2.98
N PRO A 11 -19.94 -5.56 2.40
CA PRO A 11 -18.81 -4.63 2.43
C PRO A 11 -18.55 -4.13 3.85
N VAL A 12 -17.29 -3.82 4.14
CA VAL A 12 -16.87 -3.18 5.39
C VAL A 12 -16.40 -1.76 5.07
N GLU A 13 -16.95 -0.78 5.77
CA GLU A 13 -16.58 0.62 5.60
C GLU A 13 -15.08 0.86 5.85
N PRO A 14 -14.42 1.70 5.02
CA PRO A 14 -13.02 2.04 5.23
C PRO A 14 -12.78 2.69 6.58
N LYS A 15 -11.67 2.33 7.23
CA LYS A 15 -11.26 2.86 8.54
C LYS A 15 -10.58 4.22 8.45
N TYR A 16 -9.97 4.54 7.31
CA TYR A 16 -9.21 5.76 7.12
C TYR A 16 -9.11 6.15 5.64
N TYR A 17 -8.82 7.44 5.40
CA TYR A 17 -8.57 7.94 4.06
C TYR A 17 -7.38 7.22 3.42
N GLY A 18 -7.58 6.70 2.21
CA GLY A 18 -6.55 5.98 1.48
C GLY A 18 -6.36 4.52 1.91
N GLU A 19 -7.28 3.91 2.66
CA GLU A 19 -7.28 2.46 2.87
C GLU A 19 -7.37 1.74 1.51
N VAL A 20 -6.30 1.03 1.16
CA VAL A 20 -6.10 0.47 -0.17
C VAL A 20 -6.94 -0.79 -0.41
N ALA A 21 -7.15 -1.60 0.63
CA ALA A 21 -7.91 -2.84 0.53
C ALA A 21 -9.40 -2.55 0.67
N LYS A 22 -10.21 -3.10 -0.24
CA LYS A 22 -11.66 -3.15 -0.07
C LYS A 22 -12.00 -4.40 0.73
N TYR A 23 -12.47 -4.20 1.95
CA TYR A 23 -12.79 -5.29 2.85
C TYR A 23 -14.24 -5.75 2.71
N TYR A 24 -14.41 -7.05 2.86
CA TYR A 24 -15.70 -7.72 2.95
C TYR A 24 -15.72 -8.62 4.18
N ARG A 25 -16.92 -8.90 4.68
CA ARG A 25 -17.17 -9.78 5.82
C ARG A 25 -18.18 -10.85 5.44
N HIS A 26 -17.92 -12.10 5.79
CA HIS A 26 -18.88 -13.19 5.66
C HIS A 26 -19.98 -13.04 6.70
N LYS A 27 -21.25 -13.17 6.31
CA LYS A 27 -22.37 -12.85 7.21
C LYS A 27 -22.53 -13.88 8.34
N GLU A 28 -22.25 -15.15 8.07
CA GLU A 28 -22.46 -16.22 9.08
C GLU A 28 -21.43 -16.22 10.22
N ASN A 29 -20.14 -16.13 9.89
CA ASN A 29 -19.04 -16.31 10.86
C ASN A 29 -18.24 -15.03 11.12
N GLY A 30 -18.56 -13.93 10.42
CA GLY A 30 -17.90 -12.64 10.58
C GLY A 30 -16.45 -12.59 10.08
N ALA A 31 -15.95 -13.63 9.42
CA ALA A 31 -14.59 -13.66 8.85
C ALA A 31 -14.43 -12.55 7.81
N LYS A 32 -13.27 -11.88 7.82
CA LYS A 32 -12.97 -10.77 6.91
C LYS A 32 -11.90 -11.14 5.90
N PHE A 33 -12.04 -10.65 4.69
CA PHE A 33 -11.02 -10.70 3.65
C PHE A 33 -11.01 -9.39 2.87
N GLY A 34 -9.91 -9.10 2.19
CA GLY A 34 -9.72 -7.84 1.46
C GLY A 34 -9.26 -8.09 0.04
N LEU A 35 -9.73 -7.26 -0.89
CA LEU A 35 -9.27 -7.24 -2.27
C LEU A 35 -8.48 -5.96 -2.52
N ILE A 36 -7.26 -6.09 -3.06
CA ILE A 36 -6.43 -4.95 -3.46
C ILE A 36 -6.45 -4.84 -4.98
N THR A 37 -7.06 -3.78 -5.49
CA THR A 37 -7.23 -3.53 -6.93
C THR A 37 -6.03 -2.83 -7.54
N SER A 38 -4.83 -3.42 -7.43
CA SER A 38 -3.55 -2.79 -7.78
C SER A 38 -3.42 -2.27 -9.22
N VAL A 39 -4.25 -2.78 -10.14
CA VAL A 39 -4.23 -2.39 -11.56
C VAL A 39 -5.54 -1.71 -11.95
N SER A 40 -6.68 -2.33 -11.66
CA SER A 40 -7.99 -1.85 -12.10
C SER A 40 -8.43 -0.55 -11.42
N GLN A 41 -7.92 -0.25 -10.22
CA GLN A 41 -8.16 1.01 -9.51
C GLN A 41 -6.91 1.42 -8.74
N SER A 42 -6.06 2.22 -9.40
CA SER A 42 -4.80 2.68 -8.82
C SER A 42 -5.03 3.56 -7.58
N PHE A 43 -4.06 3.51 -6.66
CA PHE A 43 -4.12 4.18 -5.35
C PHE A 43 -2.94 5.13 -5.11
N CYS A 44 -2.26 5.56 -6.18
CA CYS A 44 -1.10 6.46 -6.06
C CYS A 44 -1.47 7.82 -5.46
N SER A 45 -2.69 8.30 -5.67
CA SER A 45 -3.19 9.60 -5.16
C SER A 45 -3.23 9.69 -3.63
N THR A 46 -3.34 8.56 -2.94
CA THR A 46 -3.38 8.46 -1.48
C THR A 46 -2.11 7.83 -0.90
N CYS A 47 -1.09 7.56 -1.73
CA CYS A 47 0.13 6.89 -1.31
C CYS A 47 1.08 7.85 -0.58
N THR A 48 1.33 7.59 0.71
CA THR A 48 2.24 8.36 1.57
C THR A 48 3.55 7.61 1.87
N ARG A 49 3.88 6.59 1.06
CA ARG A 49 5.00 5.69 1.31
C ARG A 49 6.34 6.27 0.83
N ALA A 50 7.32 6.33 1.74
CA ALA A 50 8.74 6.39 1.39
C ALA A 50 9.39 5.00 1.52
N ARG A 51 10.46 4.74 0.77
CA ARG A 51 11.20 3.46 0.82
C ARG A 51 12.70 3.69 0.92
N LEU A 52 13.34 2.90 1.79
CA LEU A 52 14.79 2.73 1.83
C LEU A 52 15.11 1.29 1.38
N SER A 53 15.97 1.13 0.38
CA SER A 53 16.43 -0.20 -0.07
C SER A 53 17.45 -0.80 0.90
N SER A 54 17.70 -2.11 0.77
CA SER A 54 18.70 -2.82 1.58
C SER A 54 20.13 -2.32 1.38
N ASP A 55 20.47 -1.79 0.20
CA ASP A 55 21.76 -1.14 -0.06
C ASP A 55 21.82 0.33 0.41
N GLY A 56 20.71 0.86 0.94
CA GLY A 56 20.63 2.17 1.60
C GLY A 56 20.33 3.34 0.66
N LYS A 57 19.53 3.12 -0.39
CA LYS A 57 19.07 4.15 -1.33
C LYS A 57 17.61 4.51 -1.11
N PHE A 58 17.27 5.79 -1.25
CA PHE A 58 15.92 6.32 -1.11
C PHE A 58 15.12 6.20 -2.40
N TYR A 59 13.87 5.77 -2.29
CA TYR A 59 12.89 5.71 -3.37
C TYR A 59 11.54 6.26 -2.92
N GLY A 60 10.90 7.07 -3.77
CA GLY A 60 9.54 7.59 -3.56
C GLY A 60 8.43 6.67 -4.05
N CYS A 61 8.76 5.52 -4.62
CA CYS A 61 7.80 4.55 -5.13
C CYS A 61 8.34 3.11 -4.94
N LEU A 62 7.44 2.13 -5.01
CA LEU A 62 7.82 0.71 -5.05
C LEU A 62 8.51 0.34 -6.36
N PHE A 63 8.16 1.02 -7.45
CA PHE A 63 8.74 0.84 -8.77
C PHE A 63 9.70 2.00 -9.07
N ALA A 64 10.89 1.67 -9.55
CA ALA A 64 11.89 2.64 -10.01
C ALA A 64 12.78 1.97 -11.04
N THR A 65 13.07 2.67 -12.14
CA THR A 65 13.98 2.21 -13.21
C THR A 65 15.38 2.78 -13.07
N VAL A 66 15.54 3.84 -12.29
CA VAL A 66 16.82 4.50 -11.99
C VAL A 66 17.19 4.30 -10.54
N ASP A 67 18.49 4.39 -10.25
CA ASP A 67 19.00 4.33 -8.89
C ASP A 67 18.51 5.50 -8.04
N GLY A 68 18.16 5.20 -6.78
CA GLY A 68 17.73 6.18 -5.80
C GLY A 68 18.89 6.95 -5.16
N PHE A 69 18.56 8.02 -4.44
CA PHE A 69 19.56 8.80 -3.70
C PHE A 69 20.26 7.96 -2.63
N ASN A 70 21.59 7.98 -2.57
CA ASN A 70 22.39 7.14 -1.66
C ASN A 70 22.44 7.73 -0.24
N VAL A 71 21.38 7.49 0.53
CA VAL A 71 21.26 7.90 1.94
C VAL A 71 22.39 7.31 2.78
N LYS A 72 22.78 6.05 2.55
CA LYS A 72 23.87 5.40 3.30
C LYS A 72 25.18 6.18 3.19
N SER A 73 25.55 6.61 1.98
CA SER A 73 26.76 7.41 1.78
C SER A 73 26.63 8.79 2.40
N PHE A 74 25.47 9.43 2.25
CA PHE A 74 25.20 10.75 2.83
C PHE A 74 25.29 10.74 4.37
N MET A 75 24.67 9.77 5.04
CA MET A 75 24.76 9.64 6.49
C MET A 75 26.19 9.33 6.96
N ARG A 76 26.95 8.54 6.18
CA ARG A 76 28.34 8.17 6.51
C ARG A 76 29.35 9.28 6.23
N SER A 77 28.95 10.39 5.59
CA SER A 77 29.84 11.54 5.38
C SER A 77 29.87 12.51 6.57
N GLY A 78 29.24 12.18 7.70
CA GLY A 78 29.30 12.99 8.92
C GLY A 78 28.41 14.22 8.90
N VAL A 79 27.24 14.12 8.26
CA VAL A 79 26.23 15.19 8.26
C VAL A 79 25.70 15.44 9.67
N THR A 80 25.43 16.70 10.00
CA THR A 80 24.74 17.11 11.23
C THR A 80 23.25 17.28 10.94
N ASP A 81 22.45 17.21 12.00
CA ASP A 81 20.99 17.44 11.95
C ASP A 81 20.62 18.88 11.54
#